data_AF-A0AAF6BM49-F1
#
_entry.id   AF-A0AAF6BM49-F1
#
_cell.length_a   1.000
_cell.length_b   1.000
_cell.length_c   1.000
_cell.angle_alpha   90.00
_cell.angle_beta   90.00
_cell.angle_gamma   90.00
#
_symmetry.space_group_name_H-M   'P 1'
#
loop_
_entity.id
_entity.type
_entity.pdbx_description
1 polymer ?
#
loop_
_entity_poly.entity_id
_entity_poly.type
_entity_poly.pdbx_seq_one_letter_code
_entity_poly.pdbx_strand_id
1 'polypeptide(L)'
;MPKPKFVSHFQSSHAAEYGLKVSAHDSSFCKVSSVVCRFCTKFDPEENVGGKMTRINNVKYFNTFRTDGYKRHLDTAYAEQWAEHQRILTSKGKEQFFKNIPVAFVNRLDADVENQGNHISVLINEPIMETVLGDLLFNPDDIESMSREHALQQFKKLDALNLRLARRVAATKCLKL
;
A
#
# COMPACT_ATOMS: atom_id res chain seq x y z
N MET A 1 13.03 34.93 17.42
CA MET A 1 12.66 33.82 16.51
C MET A 1 11.93 32.75 17.33
N PRO A 2 10.72 32.31 16.95
CA PRO A 2 10.03 31.24 17.66
C PRO A 2 10.81 29.93 17.49
N LYS A 3 11.11 29.26 18.61
CA LYS A 3 11.85 27.99 18.61
C LYS A 3 11.02 26.91 17.89
N PRO A 4 11.62 26.10 17.00
CA PRO A 4 10.90 25.04 16.31
C PRO A 4 10.36 24.04 17.35
N LYS A 5 9.05 23.81 17.32
CA LYS A 5 8.38 22.85 18.21
C LYS A 5 8.83 21.45 17.81
N PHE A 6 9.57 20.79 18.70
CA PHE A 6 10.00 19.42 18.50
C PHE A 6 8.80 18.50 18.71
N VAL A 7 8.30 17.87 17.65
CA VAL A 7 7.17 16.96 17.75
C VAL A 7 7.70 15.54 17.89
N SER A 8 7.48 14.90 19.04
CA SER A 8 7.91 13.51 19.29
C SER A 8 7.03 12.46 18.59
N HIS A 9 5.88 12.90 18.07
CA HIS A 9 4.86 12.03 17.47
C HIS A 9 4.49 12.52 16.08
N PHE A 10 4.11 11.59 15.20
CA PHE A 10 3.69 11.91 13.85
C PHE A 10 2.39 12.72 13.88
N GLN A 11 2.38 13.86 13.18
CA GLN A 11 1.16 14.66 12.98
C GLN A 11 0.53 14.26 11.66
N SER A 12 -0.79 14.01 11.65
CA SER A 12 -1.52 13.66 10.43
C SER A 12 -1.43 14.74 9.35
N SER A 13 -1.31 16.01 9.73
CA SER A 13 -1.04 17.13 8.81
C SER A 13 0.20 16.92 7.95
N HIS A 14 1.23 16.26 8.48
CA HIS A 14 2.47 16.00 7.75
C HIS A 14 2.26 15.07 6.55
N ALA A 15 1.24 14.18 6.59
CA ALA A 15 0.95 13.25 5.50
C ALA A 15 0.63 14.00 4.20
N ALA A 16 -0.30 14.96 4.27
CA ALA A 16 -0.65 15.77 3.11
C ALA A 16 0.39 16.85 2.84
N GLU A 17 0.92 17.52 3.87
CA GLU A 17 1.81 18.66 3.68
C GLU A 17 3.12 18.28 2.97
N TYR A 18 3.73 17.15 3.36
CA TYR A 18 5.03 16.67 2.88
C TYR A 18 4.93 15.44 1.98
N GLY A 19 3.72 14.99 1.62
CA GLY A 19 3.55 13.79 0.79
C GLY A 19 4.06 12.52 1.46
N LEU A 20 3.70 12.30 2.73
CA LEU A 20 4.10 11.13 3.52
C LEU A 20 2.93 10.15 3.68
N LYS A 21 3.24 8.87 3.88
CA LYS A 21 2.26 7.82 4.20
C LYS A 21 2.74 7.04 5.42
N VAL A 22 1.83 6.68 6.32
CA VAL A 22 2.17 5.83 7.47
C VAL A 22 2.49 4.43 6.96
N SER A 23 3.66 3.91 7.33
CA SER A 23 4.12 2.57 6.92
C SER A 23 4.01 1.55 8.05
N ALA A 24 4.23 1.96 9.30
CA ALA A 24 4.08 1.06 10.44
C ALA A 24 3.59 1.79 11.69
N HIS A 25 2.92 1.02 12.54
CA HIS A 25 2.55 1.38 13.90
C HIS A 25 3.36 0.52 14.88
N ASP A 26 3.69 1.08 16.03
CA ASP A 26 4.24 0.35 17.18
C ASP A 26 3.13 -0.53 17.77
N SER A 27 3.42 -1.82 17.93
CA SER A 27 2.50 -2.84 18.43
C SER A 27 2.04 -2.58 19.85
N SER A 28 2.82 -1.83 20.64
CA SER A 28 2.56 -1.66 22.08
C SER A 28 1.59 -0.51 22.38
N PHE A 29 1.57 0.53 21.54
CA PHE A 29 0.80 1.76 21.80
C PHE A 29 -0.01 2.26 20.60
N CYS A 30 -0.04 1.51 19.49
CA CYS A 30 -0.68 1.91 18.22
C CYS A 30 -0.17 3.25 17.65
N LYS A 31 0.96 3.75 18.15
CA LYS A 31 1.58 5.00 17.70
C LYS A 31 2.30 4.77 16.38
N VAL A 32 2.27 5.75 15.48
CA VAL A 32 3.02 5.68 14.23
C VAL A 32 4.51 5.55 14.55
N SER A 33 5.13 4.46 14.08
CA SER A 33 6.56 4.17 14.28
C SER A 33 7.41 4.54 13.07
N SER A 34 6.82 4.48 11.87
CA SER A 34 7.49 4.89 10.64
C SER A 34 6.53 5.46 9.61
N VAL A 35 7.06 6.39 8.81
CA VAL A 35 6.40 6.92 7.62
C VAL A 35 7.30 6.82 6.40
N VAL A 36 6.70 6.63 5.24
CA VAL A 36 7.37 6.50 3.95
C VAL A 36 7.12 7.74 3.08
N CYS A 37 8.14 8.14 2.32
CA CYS A 37 8.03 9.20 1.32
C CYS A 37 7.26 8.69 0.08
N ARG A 38 6.12 9.31 -0.22
CA ARG A 38 5.31 8.92 -1.40
C ARG A 38 5.98 9.32 -2.71
N PHE A 39 6.84 10.33 -2.70
CA PHE A 39 7.61 10.72 -3.89
C PHE A 39 8.61 9.63 -4.28
N CYS A 40 9.26 8.98 -3.30
CA CYS A 40 10.07 7.79 -3.57
C CYS A 40 9.26 6.70 -4.24
N THR A 41 8.08 6.39 -3.73
CA THR A 41 7.27 5.28 -4.27
C THR A 41 6.69 5.57 -5.66
N LYS A 42 6.37 6.83 -5.98
CA LYS A 42 5.63 7.19 -7.22
C LYS A 42 6.51 7.68 -8.35
N PHE A 43 7.60 8.38 -8.06
CA PHE A 43 8.51 8.94 -9.05
C PHE A 43 9.81 8.16 -9.16
N ASP A 44 9.79 6.88 -8.75
CA ASP A 44 10.89 5.97 -9.04
C ASP A 44 11.18 6.04 -10.56
N PRO A 45 12.42 6.37 -10.97
CA PRO A 45 12.79 6.32 -12.37
C PRO A 45 12.52 4.91 -12.86
N GLU A 46 11.67 4.77 -13.88
CA GLU A 46 11.38 3.49 -14.50
C GLU A 46 12.69 2.73 -14.76
N GLU A 47 12.64 1.42 -14.52
CA GLU A 47 13.69 0.49 -14.85
C GLU A 47 14.09 0.73 -16.31
N ASN A 48 15.28 1.29 -16.54
CA ASN A 48 15.79 1.48 -17.89
C ASN A 48 15.88 0.09 -18.52
N VAL A 49 14.89 -0.26 -19.35
CA VAL A 49 14.88 -1.49 -20.16
C VAL A 49 16.04 -1.38 -21.14
N GLY A 50 17.24 -1.79 -20.70
CA GLY A 50 18.49 -1.72 -21.48
C GLY A 50 19.75 -1.32 -20.71
N GLY A 51 19.64 -0.82 -19.47
CA GLY A 51 20.81 -0.43 -18.67
C GLY A 51 21.31 -1.56 -17.76
N LYS A 52 22.59 -1.95 -17.86
CA LYS A 52 23.25 -3.03 -17.07
C LYS A 52 23.31 -2.83 -15.55
N MET A 53 22.54 -1.91 -14.97
CA MET A 53 22.52 -1.69 -13.53
C MET A 53 21.14 -1.26 -13.08
N THR A 54 20.38 -2.21 -12.53
CA THR A 54 19.19 -1.95 -11.73
C THR A 54 19.64 -1.07 -10.56
N ARG A 55 19.34 0.24 -10.61
CA ARG A 55 19.54 1.08 -9.43
C ARG A 55 18.63 0.52 -8.35
N ILE A 56 19.22 0.06 -7.24
CA ILE A 56 18.47 -0.40 -6.08
C ILE A 56 17.77 0.84 -5.51
N ASN A 57 16.45 0.91 -5.69
CA ASN A 57 15.63 2.01 -5.22
C ASN A 57 15.60 2.00 -3.69
N ASN A 58 16.23 3.01 -3.09
CA ASN A 58 16.20 3.20 -1.64
C ASN A 58 15.01 4.09 -1.28
N VAL A 59 13.81 3.49 -1.24
CA VAL A 59 12.60 4.14 -0.72
C VAL A 59 12.92 4.71 0.66
N LYS A 60 12.72 6.02 0.83
CA LYS A 60 13.07 6.69 2.09
C LYS A 60 11.98 6.51 3.13
N TYR A 61 12.35 5.84 4.23
CA TYR A 61 11.57 5.78 5.46
C TYR A 61 12.10 6.77 6.49
N PHE A 62 11.18 7.35 7.25
CA PHE A 62 11.46 8.23 8.39
C PHE A 62 10.88 7.62 9.65
N ASN A 63 11.76 7.43 10.64
CA ASN A 63 11.42 7.05 12.01
C ASN A 63 11.47 8.25 12.98
N THR A 64 11.96 9.40 12.50
CA THR A 64 11.97 10.67 13.23
C THR A 64 11.08 11.66 12.50
N PHE A 65 10.10 12.23 13.20
CA PHE A 65 9.04 13.01 12.55
C PHE A 65 9.37 14.50 12.39
N ARG A 66 10.64 14.77 12.08
CA ARG A 66 11.22 16.12 11.98
C ARG A 66 11.01 16.69 10.59
N THR A 67 10.33 17.85 10.52
CA THR A 67 9.97 18.50 9.25
C THR A 67 11.18 18.98 8.45
N ASP A 68 12.27 19.36 9.11
CA ASP A 68 13.54 19.70 8.45
C ASP A 68 14.14 18.51 7.70
N GLY A 69 14.00 17.30 8.26
CA GLY A 69 14.42 16.05 7.62
C GLY A 69 13.62 15.77 6.34
N TYR A 70 12.31 16.00 6.38
CA TYR A 70 11.44 15.83 5.21
C TYR A 70 11.80 16.80 4.10
N LYS A 71 11.86 18.10 4.41
CA LYS A 71 12.16 19.16 3.43
C LYS A 71 13.50 18.91 2.75
N ARG A 72 14.55 18.66 3.52
CA ARG A 72 15.89 18.39 2.96
C ARG A 72 15.88 17.22 1.98
N HIS A 73 15.17 16.14 2.31
CA HIS A 73 15.06 14.99 1.41
C HIS A 73 14.31 15.35 0.12
N LEU A 74 13.17 16.02 0.23
CA LEU A 74 12.35 16.43 -0.91
C LEU A 74 13.08 17.43 -1.81
N ASP A 75 13.76 18.41 -1.23
CA ASP A 75 14.55 19.42 -1.96
C ASP A 75 15.76 18.79 -2.70
N THR A 76 16.36 17.73 -2.15
CA THR A 76 17.53 17.09 -2.76
C THR A 76 17.15 16.05 -3.82
N ALA A 77 16.10 15.26 -3.57
CA ALA A 77 15.76 14.11 -4.41
C ALA A 77 14.61 14.38 -5.39
N TYR A 78 13.71 15.33 -5.09
CA TYR A 78 12.46 15.57 -5.83
C TYR A 78 12.16 17.07 -5.98
N ALA A 79 13.18 17.91 -6.19
CA ALA A 79 13.04 19.37 -6.17
C ALA A 79 11.90 19.89 -7.07
N GLU A 80 11.78 19.35 -8.28
CA GLU A 80 10.77 19.76 -9.26
C GLU A 80 9.36 19.32 -8.85
N GLN A 81 9.19 18.03 -8.52
CA GLN A 81 7.89 17.47 -8.11
C GLN A 81 7.43 18.07 -6.78
N TRP A 82 8.38 18.37 -5.89
CA TRP A 82 8.11 19.03 -4.63
C TRP A 82 7.65 20.46 -4.82
N ALA A 83 8.28 21.22 -5.72
CA ALA A 83 7.84 22.57 -6.06
C ALA A 83 6.40 22.58 -6.62
N GLU A 84 6.05 21.62 -7.49
CA GLU A 84 4.68 21.48 -7.99
C GLU A 84 3.69 21.14 -6.86
N HIS A 85 4.03 20.16 -6.03
CA HIS A 85 3.21 19.78 -4.89
C HIS A 85 2.99 20.93 -3.89
N GLN A 86 3.99 21.81 -3.70
CA GLN A 86 3.88 22.98 -2.83
C GLN A 86 2.91 24.04 -3.37
N ARG A 87 2.73 24.16 -4.70
CA ARG A 87 1.75 25.07 -5.30
C ARG A 87 0.31 24.69 -5.00
N ILE A 88 0.07 23.43 -4.64
CA ILE A 88 -1.27 22.94 -4.33
C ILE A 88 -1.67 23.37 -2.91
N LEU A 89 -2.69 24.21 -2.82
CA LEU A 89 -3.14 24.79 -1.54
C LEU A 89 -4.04 23.84 -0.72
N THR A 90 -4.77 22.93 -1.36
CA THR A 90 -5.74 22.06 -0.67
C THR A 90 -5.18 20.66 -0.40
N SER A 91 -5.47 20.11 0.77
CA SER A 91 -5.09 18.73 1.12
C SER A 91 -5.64 17.71 0.12
N LYS A 92 -6.87 17.92 -0.35
CA LYS A 92 -7.51 17.08 -1.36
C LYS A 92 -6.77 17.15 -2.71
N GLY A 93 -6.34 18.34 -3.13
CA GLY A 93 -5.54 18.51 -4.34
C GLY A 93 -4.19 17.79 -4.21
N LYS A 94 -3.55 17.86 -3.04
CA LYS A 94 -2.28 17.17 -2.77
C LYS A 94 -2.44 15.66 -2.83
N GLU A 95 -3.55 15.12 -2.34
CA GLU A 95 -3.86 13.70 -2.51
C GLU A 95 -4.10 13.31 -3.97
N GLN A 96 -4.81 14.16 -4.73
CA GLN A 96 -5.07 13.94 -6.16
C GLN A 96 -3.80 13.98 -6.99
N PHE A 97 -2.83 14.84 -6.66
CA PHE A 97 -1.52 14.89 -7.30
C PHE A 97 -0.88 13.50 -7.39
N PHE A 98 -0.87 12.75 -6.29
CA PHE A 98 -0.30 11.39 -6.26
C PHE A 98 -1.18 10.30 -6.89
N LYS A 99 -2.49 10.55 -7.05
CA LYS A 99 -3.41 9.61 -7.73
C LYS A 99 -3.34 9.75 -9.25
N ASN A 100 -3.05 10.96 -9.73
CA ASN A 100 -2.96 11.27 -11.15
C ASN A 100 -1.62 10.85 -11.77
N ILE A 101 -0.64 10.41 -10.97
CA ILE A 101 0.60 9.84 -11.48
C ILE A 101 0.34 8.38 -11.87
N PRO A 102 0.40 8.04 -13.16
CA PRO A 102 0.28 6.66 -13.59
C PRO A 102 1.49 5.89 -13.06
N VAL A 103 1.27 4.98 -12.11
CA VAL A 103 2.28 3.97 -11.76
C VAL A 103 2.14 2.89 -12.82
N ALA A 104 3.24 2.56 -13.51
CA ALA A 104 3.28 1.40 -14.39
C ALA A 104 2.69 0.21 -13.63
N PHE A 105 1.66 -0.42 -14.19
CA PHE A 105 0.96 -1.51 -13.51
C PHE A 105 1.96 -2.63 -13.18
N VAL A 106 2.33 -2.74 -11.90
CA VAL A 106 3.17 -3.81 -11.40
C VAL A 106 2.25 -4.90 -10.88
N ASN A 107 2.35 -6.12 -11.41
CA ASN A 107 1.65 -7.31 -10.92
C ASN A 107 2.17 -7.73 -9.53
N ARG A 108 1.95 -6.89 -8.52
CA ARG A 108 2.27 -7.18 -7.13
C ARG A 108 1.09 -6.83 -6.23
N LEU A 109 0.92 -7.63 -5.18
CA LEU A 109 -0.20 -7.52 -4.24
C LEU A 109 -0.24 -6.16 -3.53
N ASP A 110 0.90 -5.54 -3.26
CA ASP A 110 1.02 -4.21 -2.64
C ASP A 110 0.39 -3.13 -3.52
N ALA A 111 0.65 -3.14 -4.82
CA ALA A 111 0.06 -2.19 -5.76
C ALA A 111 -1.48 -2.29 -5.82
N ASP A 112 -2.02 -3.51 -5.70
CA ASP A 112 -3.46 -3.75 -5.78
C ASP A 112 -4.19 -3.40 -4.46
N VAL A 113 -3.57 -3.70 -3.30
CA VAL A 113 -4.03 -3.22 -1.98
C VAL A 113 -4.10 -1.69 -1.95
N GLU A 114 -3.08 -1.02 -2.48
CA GLU A 114 -3.05 0.44 -2.49
C GLU A 114 -4.17 1.07 -3.31
N ASN A 115 -4.71 0.35 -4.30
CA ASN A 115 -5.75 0.84 -5.19
C ASN A 115 -7.16 0.45 -4.72
N GLN A 116 -7.32 -0.71 -4.08
CA GLN A 116 -8.63 -1.26 -3.68
C GLN A 116 -9.01 -0.99 -2.20
N GLY A 117 -8.07 -0.53 -1.37
CA GLY A 117 -8.29 -0.23 0.05
C GLY A 117 -7.70 -1.31 0.97
N ASN A 118 -8.05 -1.28 2.27
CA ASN A 118 -7.42 -2.14 3.29
C ASN A 118 -7.73 -3.65 3.18
N HIS A 119 -8.38 -4.11 2.11
CA HIS A 119 -8.71 -5.52 1.92
C HIS A 119 -8.49 -5.94 0.46
N ILE A 120 -7.98 -7.16 0.27
CA ILE A 120 -7.89 -7.82 -1.04
C ILE A 120 -8.98 -8.88 -1.09
N SER A 121 -9.78 -8.88 -2.17
CA SER A 121 -10.74 -9.95 -2.42
C SER A 121 -10.23 -10.79 -3.59
N VAL A 122 -9.91 -12.06 -3.34
CA VAL A 122 -9.45 -13.01 -4.36
C VAL A 122 -10.48 -14.11 -4.53
N LEU A 123 -10.79 -14.45 -5.79
CA LEU A 123 -11.60 -15.61 -6.12
C LEU A 123 -10.68 -16.83 -6.26
N ILE A 124 -10.82 -17.79 -5.37
CA ILE A 124 -10.05 -19.03 -5.37
C ILE A 124 -11.01 -20.19 -5.66
N ASN A 125 -10.55 -21.18 -6.43
CA ASN A 125 -11.35 -22.35 -6.73
C ASN A 125 -11.45 -23.26 -5.49
N GLU A 126 -12.64 -23.79 -5.23
CA GLU A 126 -12.95 -24.62 -4.03
C GLU A 126 -11.99 -25.81 -3.89
N PRO A 127 -11.78 -26.67 -4.91
CA PRO A 127 -10.79 -27.75 -4.82
C PRO A 127 -9.36 -27.29 -4.55
N ILE A 128 -8.94 -26.10 -5.00
CA ILE A 128 -7.59 -25.58 -4.69
C ILE A 128 -7.50 -25.23 -3.21
N MET A 129 -8.56 -24.62 -2.67
CA MET A 129 -8.65 -24.25 -1.26
C MET A 129 -8.66 -25.51 -0.38
N GLU A 130 -9.49 -26.50 -0.71
CA GLU A 130 -9.58 -27.75 0.05
C GLU A 130 -8.27 -28.54 0.04
N THR A 131 -7.59 -28.67 -1.11
CA THR A 131 -6.32 -29.40 -1.17
C THR A 131 -5.16 -28.65 -0.50
N VAL A 132 -5.07 -27.33 -0.65
CA VAL A 132 -3.93 -26.55 -0.11
C VAL A 132 -4.10 -26.22 1.37
N LEU A 133 -5.29 -25.80 1.80
CA LEU A 133 -5.55 -25.51 3.22
C LEU A 133 -5.95 -26.76 3.99
N GLY A 134 -6.72 -27.67 3.40
CA GLY A 134 -7.20 -28.87 4.09
C GLY A 134 -6.13 -29.94 4.24
N ASP A 135 -5.45 -30.29 3.14
CA ASP A 135 -4.62 -31.51 3.09
C ASP A 135 -3.12 -31.23 3.28
N LEU A 136 -2.66 -30.02 2.95
CA LEU A 136 -1.25 -29.64 3.07
C LEU A 136 -0.92 -28.88 4.37
N LEU A 137 -1.87 -28.11 4.92
CA LEU A 137 -1.63 -27.27 6.09
C LEU A 137 -1.92 -27.99 7.42
N PHE A 138 -2.86 -28.93 7.42
CA PHE A 138 -3.23 -29.70 8.61
C PHE A 138 -2.64 -31.10 8.54
N ASN A 139 -2.19 -31.61 9.70
CA ASN A 139 -1.74 -32.99 9.78
C ASN A 139 -2.91 -33.93 9.52
N PRO A 140 -2.69 -35.05 8.80
CA PRO A 140 -3.75 -36.01 8.51
C PRO A 140 -4.41 -36.60 9.77
N ASP A 141 -3.63 -36.71 10.85
CA ASP A 141 -4.10 -37.20 12.15
C ASP A 141 -4.91 -36.15 12.94
N ASP A 142 -4.85 -34.88 12.53
CA ASP A 142 -5.61 -33.75 13.10
C ASP A 142 -6.81 -33.34 12.20
N ILE A 143 -7.15 -34.13 11.16
CA ILE A 143 -8.25 -33.81 10.22
C ILE A 143 -9.62 -33.79 10.92
N GLU A 144 -9.80 -34.52 12.02
CA GLU A 144 -11.02 -34.52 12.85
C GLU A 144 -11.08 -33.34 13.84
N SER A 145 -10.04 -32.51 13.93
CA SER A 145 -10.02 -31.38 14.85
C SER A 145 -10.81 -30.19 14.32
N MET A 146 -11.54 -29.53 15.22
CA MET A 146 -12.26 -28.25 15.05
C MET A 146 -11.43 -27.17 14.31
N SER A 147 -10.11 -27.31 14.27
CA SER A 147 -9.18 -26.37 13.64
C SER A 147 -9.31 -26.34 12.12
N ARG A 148 -9.54 -27.49 11.47
CA ARG A 148 -9.75 -27.56 10.00
C ARG A 148 -11.07 -26.90 9.62
N GLU A 149 -12.16 -27.30 10.27
CA GLU A 149 -13.49 -26.73 10.00
C GLU A 149 -13.53 -25.22 10.29
N HIS A 150 -12.94 -24.78 11.40
CA HIS A 150 -12.88 -23.36 11.76
C HIS A 150 -12.06 -22.53 10.76
N ALA A 151 -10.97 -23.07 10.22
CA ALA A 151 -10.20 -22.40 9.16
C ALA A 151 -11.00 -22.28 7.86
N LEU A 152 -11.71 -23.34 7.47
CA LEU A 152 -12.54 -23.34 6.25
C LEU A 152 -13.75 -22.40 6.36
N GLN A 153 -14.31 -22.22 7.57
CA GLN A 153 -15.41 -21.28 7.83
C GLN A 153 -15.05 -19.80 7.57
N GLN A 154 -13.77 -19.45 7.53
CA GLN A 154 -13.33 -18.09 7.19
C GLN A 154 -13.57 -17.74 5.72
N PHE A 155 -13.75 -18.75 4.86
CA PHE A 155 -14.03 -18.57 3.44
C PHE A 155 -15.54 -18.58 3.17
N LYS A 156 -16.03 -17.54 2.50
CA LYS A 156 -17.44 -17.48 2.07
C LYS A 156 -17.59 -18.16 0.72
N LYS A 157 -18.39 -19.23 0.66
CA LYS A 157 -18.79 -19.85 -0.60
C LYS A 157 -19.62 -18.84 -1.41
N LEU A 158 -19.23 -18.66 -2.66
CA LEU A 158 -19.90 -17.75 -3.59
C LEU A 158 -20.81 -18.55 -4.51
N ASP A 159 -22.12 -18.36 -4.35
CA ASP A 159 -23.11 -19.00 -5.22
C ASP A 159 -23.02 -18.47 -6.66
N ALA A 160 -23.53 -19.23 -7.63
CA ALA A 160 -23.42 -18.93 -9.06
C ALA A 160 -23.91 -17.51 -9.45
N LEU A 161 -24.91 -16.97 -8.74
CA LEU A 161 -25.40 -15.60 -8.95
C LEU A 161 -24.36 -14.56 -8.48
N ASN A 162 -23.76 -14.78 -7.31
CA ASN A 162 -22.74 -13.90 -6.75
C ASN A 162 -21.42 -14.01 -7.51
N LEU A 163 -21.08 -15.19 -8.06
CA LEU A 163 -19.92 -15.38 -8.92
C LEU A 163 -20.06 -14.59 -10.23
N ARG A 164 -21.27 -14.56 -10.83
CA ARG A 164 -21.56 -13.74 -12.01
C ARG A 164 -21.50 -12.25 -11.69
N LEU A 165 -21.97 -11.84 -10.51
CA LEU A 165 -21.90 -10.45 -10.06
C LEU A 165 -20.44 -10.03 -9.81
N ALA A 166 -19.65 -10.85 -9.11
CA ALA A 166 -18.23 -10.60 -8.84
C ALA A 166 -17.40 -10.54 -10.13
N ARG A 167 -17.64 -11.46 -11.08
CA ARG A 167 -17.00 -11.43 -12.41
C ARG A 167 -17.40 -10.21 -13.22
N ARG A 168 -18.66 -9.77 -13.15
CA ARG A 168 -19.10 -8.51 -13.79
C ARG A 168 -18.43 -7.30 -13.17
N VAL A 169 -18.39 -7.18 -11.84
CA VAL A 169 -17.72 -6.07 -11.14
C VAL A 169 -16.22 -6.01 -11.49
N ALA A 170 -15.55 -7.15 -11.59
CA ALA A 170 -14.16 -7.22 -12.06
C ALA A 170 -14.02 -6.80 -13.53
N ALA A 171 -14.90 -7.28 -14.42
CA ALA A 171 -14.88 -6.94 -15.84
C ALA A 171 -15.20 -5.46 -16.12
N THR A 172 -16.13 -4.83 -15.39
CA THR A 172 -16.44 -3.40 -15.57
C THR A 172 -15.32 -2.49 -15.07
N LYS A 173 -14.47 -2.96 -14.14
CA LYS A 173 -13.23 -2.26 -13.74
C LYS A 173 -12.14 -2.38 -14.82
N CYS A 174 -12.10 -3.47 -15.58
CA CYS A 174 -11.18 -3.64 -16.70
C CYS A 174 -11.61 -2.91 -18.00
N LEU A 175 -12.88 -2.51 -18.15
CA LEU A 175 -13.39 -1.89 -19.39
C LEU A 175 -13.47 -0.35 -19.34
N LYS A 176 -13.01 0.28 -18.25
CA LYS A 176 -12.80 1.73 -18.15
C LYS A 176 -11.37 2.04 -17.75
N LEU A 177 -10.40 1.54 -18.50
CA LEU A 177 -9.04 2.08 -18.60
C LEU A 177 -8.56 1.85 -20.03
#